data_AF-A0A834Y8Y0-F1
#
_entry.id   AF-A0A834Y8Y0-F1
#
_cell.length_a   1.000
_cell.length_b   1.000
_cell.length_c   1.000
_cell.angle_alpha   90.00
_cell.angle_beta   90.00
_cell.angle_gamma   90.00
#
_symmetry.space_group_name_H-M   'P 1'
#
loop_
_entity.id
_entity.type
_entity.pdbx_description
1 polymer ?
#
loop_
_entity_poly.entity_id
_entity_poly.type
_entity_poly.pdbx_seq_one_letter_code
_entity_poly.pdbx_strand_id
1 'polypeptide(L)'
;MTKYCRNTAFIGLLTLNLIQISVSSVVSVGDFNKDFYMTWSPSHVNTSADGRARSLKLDKESGAGFASNEMFLFGQIDMQIKVVPGYSAGTVVAFYLTSDQPNHDEIDFEFLGNVTGQPYILQTNVFADGYGNREERIYLWFDPRKDFHTYSILWNLHQIVFMVDWVPIRVYRNHADKGVAFPRWQPMSIKTSLWNGDSWATRGGHDKVDWSKGPFIASFRKYKIDACVWKGNSRFCRGASSTNWWNKDRFSTLTWTQRRFFKWVRKYHLIYDYCQDNKRFQNNLPKECSLPKY
;
A
#
# COMPACT_ATOMS: atom_id res chain seq x y z
N MET A 1 32.17 59.84 50.62
CA MET A 1 31.90 59.80 49.17
C MET A 1 32.34 58.42 48.66
N THR A 2 31.42 57.46 48.42
CA THR A 2 30.86 57.11 47.08
C THR A 2 31.97 56.81 46.05
N LYS A 3 32.05 55.71 45.29
CA LYS A 3 31.12 54.64 44.90
C LYS A 3 31.91 53.48 44.23
N TYR A 4 31.43 52.25 44.46
CA TYR A 4 31.18 51.15 43.51
C TYR A 4 32.30 50.40 42.77
N CYS A 5 32.39 49.15 43.21
CA CYS A 5 32.70 47.91 42.48
C CYS A 5 32.15 47.89 41.03
N ARG A 6 32.98 47.45 40.07
CA ARG A 6 32.57 47.26 38.67
C ARG A 6 32.69 45.79 38.30
N ASN A 7 31.59 45.06 38.48
CA ASN A 7 31.34 43.74 37.92
C ASN A 7 31.21 43.87 36.40
N THR A 8 32.05 43.19 35.63
CA THR A 8 31.81 42.91 34.21
C THR A 8 31.17 41.54 34.09
N ALA A 9 29.84 41.53 33.92
CA ALA A 9 29.06 40.33 33.67
C ALA A 9 29.27 39.85 32.22
N PHE A 10 29.71 38.61 32.06
CA PHE A 10 29.67 37.89 30.78
C PHE A 10 28.22 37.49 30.48
N ILE A 11 27.62 38.05 29.44
CA ILE A 11 26.33 37.59 28.91
C ILE A 11 26.61 36.44 27.93
N GLY A 12 26.45 35.20 28.38
CA GLY A 12 26.42 34.04 27.52
C GLY A 12 25.08 33.93 26.80
N LEU A 13 25.05 34.05 25.47
CA LEU A 13 23.89 33.66 24.68
C LEU A 13 23.77 32.13 24.70
N LEU A 14 22.84 31.61 25.51
CA LEU A 14 22.36 30.24 25.43
C LEU A 14 21.41 30.12 24.23
N THR A 15 21.93 29.65 23.09
CA THR A 15 21.08 29.17 21.99
C THR A 15 20.44 27.85 22.43
N LEU A 16 19.22 27.95 22.96
CA LEU A 16 18.34 26.80 23.15
C LEU A 16 18.01 26.22 21.77
N ASN A 17 18.77 25.19 21.37
CA ASN A 17 18.35 24.28 20.31
C ASN A 17 17.13 23.53 20.82
N LEU A 18 15.94 24.08 20.56
CA LEU A 18 14.69 23.36 20.70
C LEU A 18 14.73 22.18 19.73
N ILE A 19 15.04 20.98 20.24
CA ILE A 19 14.78 19.74 19.53
C ILE A 19 13.26 19.64 19.44
N GLN A 20 12.68 20.15 18.36
CA GLN A 20 11.30 19.83 18.00
C GLN A 20 11.23 18.35 17.69
N ILE A 21 10.88 17.55 18.70
CA ILE A 21 10.44 16.17 18.52
C ILE A 21 9.11 16.24 17.78
N SER A 22 9.18 16.25 16.46
CA SER A 22 8.01 16.23 15.58
C SER A 22 7.43 14.82 15.60
N VAL A 23 6.36 14.63 16.37
CA VAL A 23 5.58 13.38 16.37
C VAL A 23 4.64 13.42 15.17
N SER A 24 5.13 12.93 14.03
CA SER A 24 4.33 12.81 12.80
C SER A 24 3.97 11.36 12.46
N SER A 25 4.48 10.39 13.21
CA SER A 25 4.15 8.97 13.01
C SER A 25 2.99 8.56 13.90
N VAL A 26 2.00 7.89 13.31
CA VAL A 26 0.83 7.33 14.00
C VAL A 26 0.90 5.82 13.89
N VAL A 27 0.67 5.15 15.03
CA VAL A 27 0.25 3.74 15.05
C VAL A 27 -1.24 3.75 15.31
N SER A 28 -2.05 3.59 14.27
CA SER A 28 -3.48 3.38 14.43
C SER A 28 -3.84 1.93 14.22
N VAL A 29 -4.47 1.37 15.24
CA VAL A 29 -4.95 -0.01 15.30
C VAL A 29 -6.38 0.02 15.80
N GLY A 30 -7.31 0.41 14.93
CA GLY A 30 -8.71 0.08 15.15
C GLY A 30 -9.70 1.23 15.03
N ASP A 31 -10.93 0.76 14.85
CA ASP A 31 -12.14 1.44 14.45
C ASP A 31 -12.09 2.04 13.04
N PHE A 32 -12.68 1.32 12.08
CA PHE A 32 -12.87 1.80 10.71
C PHE A 32 -13.70 3.09 10.64
N ASN A 33 -14.57 3.37 11.62
CA ASN A 33 -15.37 4.60 11.64
C ASN A 33 -14.56 5.82 12.06
N LYS A 34 -13.45 5.62 12.79
CA LYS A 34 -12.58 6.69 13.25
C LYS A 34 -11.57 7.10 12.18
N ASP A 35 -10.98 6.12 11.50
CA ASP A 35 -9.82 6.35 10.64
C ASP A 35 -10.17 6.39 9.15
N PHE A 36 -11.37 5.94 8.78
CA PHE A 36 -11.81 5.85 7.39
C PHE A 36 -13.21 6.42 7.19
N TYR A 37 -13.44 6.99 6.02
CA TYR A 37 -14.75 7.42 5.54
C TYR A 37 -15.16 6.63 4.29
N MET A 38 -16.46 6.57 4.01
CA MET A 38 -16.98 5.89 2.83
C MET A 38 -16.85 6.81 1.62
N THR A 39 -16.19 6.35 0.56
CA THR A 39 -15.99 7.12 -0.68
C THR A 39 -17.13 6.92 -1.66
N TRP A 40 -17.75 5.74 -1.64
CA TRP A 40 -18.81 5.40 -2.57
C TRP A 40 -19.81 4.40 -1.99
N SER A 41 -21.09 4.59 -2.32
CA SER A 41 -22.20 3.71 -1.98
C SER A 41 -22.23 3.26 -0.50
N PRO A 42 -22.53 4.17 0.45
CA PRO A 42 -22.59 3.83 1.88
C PRO A 42 -23.51 2.64 2.21
N SER A 43 -24.59 2.45 1.46
CA SER A 43 -25.51 1.31 1.61
C SER A 43 -24.87 -0.06 1.28
N HIS A 44 -23.71 -0.05 0.60
CA HIS A 44 -22.93 -1.22 0.23
C HIS A 44 -21.68 -1.40 1.11
N VAL A 45 -21.56 -0.59 2.16
CA VAL A 45 -20.53 -0.70 3.18
C VAL A 45 -21.19 -1.11 4.49
N ASN A 46 -20.81 -2.27 5.02
CA ASN A 46 -21.24 -2.68 6.36
C ASN A 46 -20.04 -2.64 7.31
N THR A 47 -20.20 -2.04 8.48
CA THR A 47 -19.18 -1.99 9.52
C THR A 47 -19.71 -2.71 10.76
N SER A 48 -18.89 -3.56 11.38
CA SER A 48 -19.28 -4.28 12.61
C SER A 48 -19.57 -3.31 13.75
N ALA A 49 -20.39 -3.74 14.71
CA ALA A 49 -20.79 -2.89 15.84
C ALA A 49 -19.61 -2.38 16.67
N ASP A 50 -18.51 -3.13 16.73
CA ASP A 50 -17.26 -2.72 17.40
C ASP A 50 -16.33 -1.88 16.53
N GLY A 51 -16.70 -1.59 15.28
CA GLY A 51 -15.90 -0.84 14.31
C GLY A 51 -14.69 -1.60 13.76
N ARG A 52 -14.45 -2.85 14.15
CA ARG A 52 -13.18 -3.56 13.87
C ARG A 52 -13.16 -4.35 12.56
N ALA A 53 -14.30 -4.53 11.93
CA ALA A 53 -14.44 -5.19 10.65
C ALA A 53 -15.34 -4.35 9.73
N ARG A 54 -15.01 -4.35 8.44
CA ARG A 54 -15.81 -3.71 7.40
C ARG A 54 -15.95 -4.68 6.22
N SER A 55 -17.09 -4.68 5.55
CA SER A 55 -17.29 -5.45 4.32
C SER A 55 -17.85 -4.57 3.22
N LEU A 56 -17.42 -4.83 1.99
CA LEU A 56 -17.92 -4.18 0.79
C LEU A 56 -18.78 -5.17 0.01
N LYS A 57 -19.91 -4.66 -0.47
CA LYS A 57 -20.88 -5.37 -1.30
C LYS A 57 -20.76 -4.87 -2.73
N LEU A 58 -20.85 -5.78 -3.70
CA LEU A 58 -21.04 -5.49 -5.11
C LEU A 58 -22.24 -6.28 -5.62
N ASP A 59 -23.16 -5.58 -6.25
CA ASP A 59 -24.29 -6.13 -6.98
C ASP A 59 -24.58 -5.28 -8.23
N LYS A 60 -25.70 -5.53 -8.92
CA LYS A 60 -26.04 -4.82 -10.16
C LYS A 60 -26.23 -3.32 -9.96
N GLU A 61 -26.55 -2.88 -8.75
CA GLU A 61 -26.82 -1.47 -8.47
C GLU A 61 -25.52 -0.70 -8.30
N SER A 62 -24.57 -1.24 -7.53
CA SER A 62 -23.33 -0.54 -7.23
C SER A 62 -22.23 -1.44 -6.70
N GLY A 63 -20.99 -0.95 -6.81
CA GLY A 63 -19.87 -1.37 -5.96
C GLY A 63 -19.80 -0.53 -4.69
N ALA A 64 -18.64 -0.55 -4.02
CA ALA A 64 -18.42 0.28 -2.84
C ALA A 64 -16.94 0.59 -2.64
N GLY A 65 -16.66 1.62 -1.82
CA GLY A 65 -15.31 1.93 -1.41
C GLY A 65 -15.23 2.77 -0.14
N PHE A 66 -14.05 2.76 0.47
CA PHE A 66 -13.70 3.62 1.59
C PHE A 66 -12.24 4.06 1.51
N ALA A 67 -11.93 5.19 2.16
CA ALA A 67 -10.60 5.78 2.19
C ALA A 67 -10.22 6.26 3.59
N SER A 68 -8.93 6.36 3.87
CA SER A 68 -8.43 6.92 5.13
C SER A 68 -8.73 8.41 5.21
N ASN A 69 -9.03 8.90 6.42
CA ASN A 69 -9.21 10.32 6.69
C ASN A 69 -7.91 11.10 6.50
N GLU A 70 -6.79 10.48 6.84
CA GLU A 70 -5.45 11.04 6.75
C GLU A 70 -4.73 10.58 5.47
N MET A 71 -3.75 11.38 5.04
CA MET A 71 -2.76 10.98 4.05
C MET A 71 -1.42 10.71 4.72
N PHE A 72 -0.65 9.79 4.14
CA PHE A 72 0.60 9.32 4.70
C PHE A 72 1.75 9.52 3.73
N LEU A 73 2.94 9.75 4.25
CA LEU A 73 4.17 9.74 3.47
C LEU A 73 5.15 8.77 4.13
N PHE A 74 5.28 7.57 3.58
CA PHE A 74 6.00 6.43 4.15
C PHE A 74 5.36 5.82 5.40
N GLY A 75 5.67 4.55 5.63
CA GLY A 75 5.11 3.75 6.71
C GLY A 75 5.00 2.27 6.34
N GLN A 76 4.39 1.52 7.24
CA GLN A 76 3.85 0.21 6.94
C GLN A 76 2.33 0.22 7.19
N ILE A 77 1.58 -0.25 6.20
CA ILE A 77 0.13 -0.39 6.29
C ILE A 77 -0.21 -1.87 6.09
N ASP A 78 -0.89 -2.43 7.08
CA ASP A 78 -1.35 -3.82 7.10
C ASP A 78 -2.88 -3.85 7.05
N MET A 79 -3.45 -4.78 6.28
CA MET A 79 -4.90 -5.03 6.26
C MET A 79 -5.14 -6.53 6.19
N GLN A 80 -6.01 -7.08 7.06
CA GLN A 80 -6.50 -8.43 6.85
C GLN A 80 -7.67 -8.43 5.88
N ILE A 81 -7.55 -9.17 4.79
CA ILE A 81 -8.55 -9.23 3.72
C ILE A 81 -8.97 -10.68 3.52
N LYS A 82 -10.28 -10.89 3.40
CA LYS A 82 -10.89 -12.12 2.89
C LYS A 82 -11.72 -11.77 1.65
N VAL A 83 -11.33 -12.33 0.51
CA VAL A 83 -11.93 -11.97 -0.80
C VAL A 83 -13.26 -12.67 -1.02
N VAL A 84 -13.94 -12.34 -2.12
CA VAL A 84 -15.26 -12.85 -2.48
C VAL A 84 -15.23 -14.39 -2.62
N PRO A 85 -16.10 -15.14 -1.90
CA PRO A 85 -16.16 -16.59 -2.01
C PRO A 85 -16.88 -17.05 -3.28
N GLY A 86 -16.76 -18.34 -3.62
CA GLY A 86 -17.56 -18.95 -4.69
C GLY A 86 -17.17 -18.48 -6.09
N TYR A 87 -18.18 -18.11 -6.89
CA TYR A 87 -17.99 -17.50 -8.20
C TYR A 87 -17.72 -16.01 -8.03
N SER A 88 -16.63 -15.51 -8.57
CA SER A 88 -16.23 -14.11 -8.46
C SER A 88 -15.62 -13.54 -9.74
N ALA A 89 -15.78 -14.23 -10.88
CA ALA A 89 -15.27 -13.74 -12.15
C ALA A 89 -15.79 -12.34 -12.45
N GLY A 90 -14.94 -11.51 -13.04
CA GLY A 90 -15.18 -10.10 -13.33
C GLY A 90 -15.04 -9.17 -12.11
N THR A 91 -15.06 -9.66 -10.87
CA THR A 91 -14.91 -8.80 -9.69
C THR A 91 -13.45 -8.44 -9.42
N VAL A 92 -13.23 -7.21 -8.95
CA VAL A 92 -11.93 -6.72 -8.47
C VAL A 92 -12.10 -6.19 -7.05
N VAL A 93 -11.36 -6.77 -6.09
CA VAL A 93 -11.15 -6.17 -4.77
C VAL A 93 -9.82 -5.41 -4.84
N ALA A 94 -9.81 -4.12 -4.55
CA ALA A 94 -8.59 -3.32 -4.53
C ALA A 94 -8.27 -2.85 -3.11
N PHE A 95 -6.99 -2.88 -2.74
CA PHE A 95 -6.42 -2.27 -1.54
C PHE A 95 -5.14 -1.56 -1.96
N TYR A 96 -5.13 -0.23 -1.88
CA TYR A 96 -4.10 0.57 -2.52
C TYR A 96 -3.83 1.87 -1.79
N LEU A 97 -2.68 2.47 -2.08
CA LEU A 97 -2.35 3.82 -1.68
C LEU A 97 -2.34 4.69 -2.93
N THR A 98 -2.91 5.88 -2.89
CA THR A 98 -2.88 6.81 -4.03
C THR A 98 -2.82 8.27 -3.58
N SER A 99 -2.11 9.11 -4.33
CA SER A 99 -2.10 10.55 -4.14
C SER A 99 -3.16 11.23 -5.00
N ASP A 100 -3.59 12.44 -4.62
CA ASP A 100 -4.68 13.13 -5.31
C ASP A 100 -4.20 14.11 -6.41
N GLN A 101 -2.94 13.97 -6.86
CA GLN A 101 -2.39 14.83 -7.92
C GLN A 101 -2.68 14.26 -9.33
N PRO A 102 -2.70 15.09 -10.39
CA PRO A 102 -2.87 14.58 -11.76
C PRO A 102 -1.80 13.54 -12.15
N ASN A 103 -0.56 13.78 -11.75
CA ASN A 103 0.56 12.85 -11.90
C ASN A 103 0.70 11.95 -10.65
N HIS A 104 -0.41 11.34 -10.23
CA HIS A 104 -0.46 10.60 -8.97
C HIS A 104 0.61 9.51 -8.87
N ASP A 105 1.05 9.30 -7.63
CA ASP A 105 1.75 8.11 -7.21
C ASP A 105 0.71 7.11 -6.68
N GLU A 106 0.87 5.83 -6.96
CA GLU A 106 -0.05 4.78 -6.50
C GLU A 106 0.65 3.42 -6.30
N ILE A 107 0.17 2.65 -5.32
CA ILE A 107 0.73 1.36 -4.92
C ILE A 107 -0.42 0.38 -4.68
N ASP A 108 -0.51 -0.67 -5.51
CA ASP A 108 -1.75 -1.47 -5.61
C ASP A 108 -1.60 -2.91 -5.17
N PHE A 109 -2.60 -3.39 -4.42
CA PHE A 109 -3.04 -4.78 -4.46
C PHE A 109 -4.41 -4.86 -5.13
N GLU A 110 -4.54 -5.71 -6.14
CA GLU A 110 -5.80 -5.99 -6.82
C GLU A 110 -6.04 -7.50 -6.88
N PHE A 111 -7.11 -7.95 -6.23
CA PHE A 111 -7.53 -9.35 -6.25
C PHE A 111 -8.52 -9.55 -7.39
N LEU A 112 -8.09 -10.27 -8.41
CA LEU A 112 -8.88 -10.56 -9.59
C LEU A 112 -9.65 -11.86 -9.34
N GLY A 113 -10.98 -11.75 -9.29
CA GLY A 113 -11.84 -12.90 -9.06
C GLY A 113 -11.86 -13.89 -10.22
N ASN A 114 -12.47 -15.04 -9.99
CA ASN A 114 -12.43 -16.15 -10.95
C ASN A 114 -13.71 -16.99 -10.90
N VAL A 115 -13.90 -17.86 -11.88
CA VAL A 115 -14.97 -18.85 -11.85
C VAL A 115 -14.76 -19.83 -10.69
N THR A 116 -15.84 -20.46 -10.22
CA THR A 116 -15.77 -21.38 -9.06
C THR A 116 -14.75 -22.49 -9.29
N GLY A 117 -13.94 -22.78 -8.26
CA GLY A 117 -12.90 -23.81 -8.30
C GLY A 117 -11.55 -23.34 -8.87
N GLN A 118 -11.52 -22.21 -9.57
CA GLN A 118 -10.26 -21.63 -10.08
C GLN A 118 -9.60 -20.71 -9.05
N PRO A 119 -8.27 -20.52 -9.11
CA PRO A 119 -7.53 -19.68 -8.17
C PRO A 119 -7.77 -18.19 -8.42
N TYR A 120 -7.71 -17.40 -7.36
CA TYR A 120 -7.61 -15.95 -7.44
C TYR A 120 -6.24 -15.54 -7.99
N ILE A 121 -6.20 -14.44 -8.73
CA ILE A 121 -4.95 -13.75 -9.07
C ILE A 121 -4.80 -12.56 -8.13
N LEU A 122 -3.62 -12.42 -7.53
CA LEU A 122 -3.22 -11.17 -6.88
C LEU A 122 -2.31 -10.39 -7.83
N GLN A 123 -2.80 -9.25 -8.30
CA GLN A 123 -2.04 -8.27 -9.07
C GLN A 123 -1.46 -7.21 -8.13
N THR A 124 -0.24 -6.78 -8.41
CA THR A 124 0.34 -5.56 -7.83
C THR A 124 0.73 -4.61 -8.93
N ASN A 125 0.65 -3.30 -8.67
CA ASN A 125 1.10 -2.27 -9.59
C ASN A 125 1.75 -1.11 -8.81
N VAL A 126 2.53 -0.29 -9.54
CA VAL A 126 3.16 0.91 -8.99
C VAL A 126 3.07 2.01 -10.04
N PHE A 127 2.37 3.09 -9.70
CA PHE A 127 2.41 4.35 -10.42
C PHE A 127 3.39 5.30 -9.74
N ALA A 128 4.22 5.95 -10.53
CA ALA A 128 5.15 6.97 -10.07
C ALA A 128 5.14 8.12 -11.07
N ASP A 129 4.92 9.34 -10.58
CA ASP A 129 4.75 10.55 -11.40
C ASP A 129 3.72 10.37 -12.52
N GLY A 130 2.60 9.70 -12.22
CA GLY A 130 1.49 9.45 -13.16
C GLY A 130 1.71 8.29 -14.15
N TYR A 131 2.88 7.65 -14.12
CA TYR A 131 3.17 6.51 -15.00
C TYR A 131 3.06 5.21 -14.24
N GLY A 132 2.14 4.33 -14.65
CA GLY A 132 2.00 2.95 -14.16
C GLY A 132 2.62 1.92 -15.11
N ASN A 133 1.82 0.94 -15.54
CA ASN A 133 2.23 -0.18 -16.40
C ASN A 133 3.28 -1.11 -15.78
N ARG A 134 3.24 -1.30 -14.47
CA ARG A 134 4.20 -2.15 -13.74
C ARG A 134 3.51 -3.33 -13.09
N GLU A 135 2.58 -3.97 -13.79
CA GLU A 135 1.79 -5.06 -13.22
C GLU A 135 2.68 -6.29 -12.99
N GLU A 136 2.54 -6.90 -11.82
CA GLU A 136 2.99 -8.27 -11.56
C GLU A 136 1.81 -9.06 -11.04
N ARG A 137 1.68 -10.32 -11.44
CA ARG A 137 0.57 -11.20 -11.02
C ARG A 137 1.11 -12.49 -10.42
N ILE A 138 0.50 -12.92 -9.32
CA ILE A 138 0.80 -14.19 -8.68
C ILE A 138 -0.47 -15.02 -8.42
N TYR A 139 -0.30 -16.33 -8.34
CA TYR A 139 -1.22 -17.18 -7.57
C TYR A 139 -0.78 -17.27 -6.12
N LEU A 140 -1.74 -17.27 -5.19
CA LEU A 140 -1.47 -17.44 -3.76
C LEU A 140 -1.26 -18.91 -3.41
N TRP A 141 -0.46 -19.19 -2.38
CA TRP A 141 -0.19 -20.54 -1.85
C TRP A 141 -1.28 -21.03 -0.88
N PHE A 142 -2.41 -20.33 -0.82
CA PHE A 142 -3.58 -20.64 -0.01
C PHE A 142 -4.83 -20.15 -0.75
N ASP A 143 -6.01 -20.53 -0.26
CA ASP A 143 -7.28 -20.03 -0.77
C ASP A 143 -7.71 -18.74 -0.03
N PRO A 144 -7.56 -17.54 -0.64
CA PRO A 144 -7.87 -16.26 0.03
C PRO A 144 -9.37 -16.06 0.32
N ARG A 145 -10.23 -16.97 -0.16
CA ARG A 145 -11.67 -16.97 0.08
C ARG A 145 -12.03 -17.57 1.43
N LYS A 146 -11.17 -18.44 1.98
CA LYS A 146 -11.48 -19.30 3.13
C LYS A 146 -11.20 -18.62 4.47
N ASP A 147 -10.10 -17.90 4.56
CA ASP A 147 -9.75 -17.15 5.76
C ASP A 147 -9.17 -15.78 5.41
N PHE A 148 -9.02 -14.95 6.44
CA PHE A 148 -8.35 -13.67 6.35
C PHE A 148 -6.84 -13.85 6.35
N HIS A 149 -6.19 -13.19 5.40
CA HIS A 149 -4.73 -13.10 5.32
C HIS A 149 -4.31 -11.63 5.39
N THR A 150 -3.11 -11.37 5.91
CA THR A 150 -2.58 -10.02 6.05
C THR A 150 -1.88 -9.61 4.76
N TYR A 151 -2.32 -8.49 4.18
CA TYR A 151 -1.68 -7.86 3.02
C TYR A 151 -1.05 -6.56 3.50
N SER A 152 0.24 -6.41 3.25
CA SER A 152 1.05 -5.34 3.82
C SER A 152 1.83 -4.59 2.74
N ILE A 153 1.86 -3.27 2.89
CA ILE A 153 2.69 -2.36 2.08
C ILE A 153 3.67 -1.69 3.04
N LEU A 154 4.95 -2.05 2.94
CA LEU A 154 6.04 -1.26 3.54
C LEU A 154 6.53 -0.29 2.48
N TRP A 155 6.41 1.01 2.74
CA TRP A 155 6.83 2.08 1.85
C TRP A 155 7.78 3.01 2.60
N ASN A 156 9.03 3.10 2.14
CA ASN A 156 10.04 3.98 2.72
C ASN A 156 10.89 4.64 1.62
N LEU A 157 11.90 5.41 2.02
CA LEU A 157 12.78 6.11 1.08
C LEU A 157 13.63 5.18 0.19
N HIS A 158 13.72 3.90 0.50
CA HIS A 158 14.60 2.95 -0.16
C HIS A 158 13.85 1.97 -1.06
N GLN A 159 12.62 1.61 -0.68
CA GLN A 159 11.85 0.57 -1.34
C GLN A 159 10.36 0.63 -0.97
N ILE A 160 9.56 0.04 -1.86
CA ILE A 160 8.22 -0.45 -1.59
C ILE A 160 8.31 -1.97 -1.54
N VAL A 161 7.78 -2.58 -0.48
CA VAL A 161 7.71 -4.03 -0.32
C VAL A 161 6.25 -4.43 -0.14
N PHE A 162 5.75 -5.24 -1.06
CA PHE A 162 4.45 -5.89 -0.98
C PHE A 162 4.61 -7.22 -0.27
N MET A 163 3.81 -7.48 0.76
CA MET A 163 3.86 -8.72 1.53
C MET A 163 2.48 -9.34 1.68
N VAL A 164 2.45 -10.67 1.71
CA VAL A 164 1.29 -11.49 2.05
C VAL A 164 1.70 -12.36 3.22
N ASP A 165 1.03 -12.23 4.37
CA ASP A 165 1.43 -12.87 5.64
C ASP A 165 2.95 -12.80 5.82
N TRP A 166 3.52 -11.60 5.97
CA TRP A 166 4.96 -11.31 6.11
C TRP A 166 5.90 -11.79 4.98
N VAL A 167 5.43 -12.56 4.00
CA VAL A 167 6.21 -13.04 2.84
C VAL A 167 6.27 -11.94 1.78
N PRO A 168 7.46 -11.40 1.45
CA PRO A 168 7.59 -10.43 0.37
C PRO A 168 7.30 -11.08 -0.98
N ILE A 169 6.31 -10.55 -1.69
CA ILE A 169 5.94 -11.01 -3.02
C ILE A 169 6.55 -10.15 -4.13
N ARG A 170 6.82 -8.87 -3.82
CA ARG A 170 7.37 -7.88 -4.74
C ARG A 170 8.18 -6.82 -3.98
N VAL A 171 9.28 -6.39 -4.60
CA VAL A 171 10.06 -5.22 -4.16
C VAL A 171 10.21 -4.24 -5.34
N TYR A 172 9.83 -2.99 -5.12
CA TYR A 172 10.12 -1.89 -6.03
C TYR A 172 11.14 -0.95 -5.36
N ARG A 173 12.36 -0.92 -5.89
CA ARG A 173 13.49 -0.19 -5.31
C ARG A 173 13.49 1.26 -5.75
N ASN A 174 13.86 2.15 -4.85
CA ASN A 174 14.15 3.54 -5.22
C ASN A 174 15.48 3.60 -5.95
N HIS A 175 15.43 3.76 -7.28
CA HIS A 175 16.57 4.00 -8.17
C HIS A 175 16.48 5.41 -8.79
N ALA A 176 15.99 6.40 -8.04
CA ALA A 176 15.88 7.78 -8.51
C ALA A 176 17.24 8.39 -8.89
N ASP A 177 18.33 7.95 -8.25
CA ASP A 177 19.71 8.27 -8.61
C ASP A 177 20.08 7.82 -10.04
N LYS A 178 19.36 6.83 -10.56
CA LYS A 178 19.50 6.30 -11.93
C LYS A 178 18.35 6.75 -12.84
N GLY A 179 17.52 7.71 -12.42
CA GLY A 179 16.42 8.26 -13.22
C GLY A 179 15.18 7.37 -13.28
N VAL A 180 14.99 6.45 -12.33
CA VAL A 180 13.73 5.70 -12.18
C VAL A 180 12.80 6.48 -11.24
N ALA A 181 11.57 6.76 -11.68
CA ALA A 181 10.57 7.41 -10.85
C ALA A 181 10.20 6.55 -9.63
N PHE A 182 9.99 7.19 -8.48
CA PHE A 182 9.64 6.51 -7.24
C PHE A 182 8.75 7.41 -6.36
N PRO A 183 7.66 6.88 -5.76
CA PRO A 183 6.79 7.62 -4.86
C PRO A 183 7.54 8.13 -3.61
N ARG A 184 8.08 9.35 -3.65
CA ARG A 184 8.89 9.90 -2.54
C ARG A 184 8.47 11.29 -2.07
N TRP A 185 7.50 11.90 -2.73
CA TRP A 185 7.11 13.28 -2.48
C TRP A 185 5.64 13.46 -2.23
N GLN A 186 4.79 12.67 -2.90
CA GLN A 186 3.35 12.83 -2.81
C GLN A 186 2.84 12.00 -1.63
N PRO A 187 2.17 12.61 -0.64
CA PRO A 187 1.47 11.83 0.38
C PRO A 187 0.32 11.07 -0.28
N MET A 188 0.01 9.88 0.23
CA MET A 188 -1.02 9.00 -0.31
C MET A 188 -2.05 8.66 0.76
N SER A 189 -3.32 8.61 0.37
CA SER A 189 -4.39 8.05 1.19
C SER A 189 -4.49 6.54 0.97
N ILE A 190 -4.94 5.81 1.98
CA ILE A 190 -5.27 4.39 1.86
C ILE A 190 -6.67 4.31 1.26
N LYS A 191 -6.87 3.52 0.21
CA LYS A 191 -8.16 3.29 -0.41
C LYS A 191 -8.44 1.79 -0.52
N THR A 192 -9.71 1.45 -0.47
CA THR A 192 -10.19 0.08 -0.67
C THR A 192 -11.51 0.11 -1.41
N SER A 193 -11.67 -0.76 -2.40
CA SER A 193 -12.89 -0.82 -3.21
C SER A 193 -13.22 -2.23 -3.68
N LEU A 194 -14.48 -2.44 -4.03
CA LEU A 194 -14.98 -3.63 -4.71
C LEU A 194 -15.84 -3.20 -5.90
N TRP A 195 -15.46 -3.63 -7.10
CA TRP A 195 -16.08 -3.16 -8.34
C TRP A 195 -16.03 -4.21 -9.47
N ASN A 196 -16.76 -3.95 -10.55
CA ASN A 196 -16.82 -4.80 -11.74
C ASN A 196 -15.72 -4.43 -12.76
N GLY A 197 -14.72 -5.29 -12.91
CA GLY A 197 -13.63 -5.20 -13.90
C GLY A 197 -13.80 -6.13 -15.11
N ASP A 198 -15.03 -6.41 -15.54
CA ASP A 198 -15.39 -7.33 -16.64
C ASP A 198 -14.56 -7.22 -17.91
N SER A 199 -14.07 -6.02 -18.25
CA SER A 199 -13.28 -5.81 -19.46
C SER A 199 -11.91 -6.47 -19.43
N TRP A 200 -11.38 -6.84 -18.25
CA TRP A 200 -10.01 -7.36 -18.14
C TRP A 200 -9.73 -8.32 -16.97
N ALA A 201 -10.52 -8.28 -15.89
CA ALA A 201 -10.16 -8.88 -14.59
C ALA A 201 -9.95 -10.40 -14.67
N THR A 202 -10.88 -11.14 -15.27
CA THR A 202 -10.82 -12.61 -15.29
C THR A 202 -10.53 -13.13 -16.69
N ARG A 203 -9.43 -13.89 -16.83
CA ARG A 203 -8.91 -14.38 -18.12
C ARG A 203 -8.83 -13.28 -19.18
N GLY A 204 -8.33 -12.09 -18.82
CA GLY A 204 -8.24 -10.96 -19.75
C GLY A 204 -9.59 -10.41 -20.20
N GLY A 205 -10.65 -10.62 -19.40
CA GLY A 205 -12.00 -10.16 -19.69
C GLY A 205 -12.89 -11.17 -20.41
N HIS A 206 -12.46 -12.43 -20.58
CA HIS A 206 -13.29 -13.46 -21.19
C HIS A 206 -14.44 -13.92 -20.26
N ASP A 207 -14.20 -14.06 -18.96
CA ASP A 207 -15.25 -14.37 -18.00
C ASP A 207 -15.82 -13.10 -17.39
N LYS A 208 -17.14 -13.04 -17.33
CA LYS A 208 -17.88 -11.87 -16.85
C LYS A 208 -18.50 -12.12 -15.48
N VAL A 209 -18.87 -11.05 -14.80
CA VAL A 209 -19.71 -11.06 -13.61
C VAL A 209 -21.04 -11.73 -13.96
N ASP A 210 -21.32 -12.84 -13.28
CA ASP A 210 -22.66 -13.43 -13.24
C ASP A 210 -23.40 -12.87 -12.03
N TRP A 211 -24.18 -11.83 -12.26
CA TRP A 211 -24.93 -11.15 -11.22
C TRP A 211 -25.95 -12.04 -10.48
N SER A 212 -26.33 -13.20 -11.04
CA SER A 212 -27.17 -14.17 -10.32
C SER A 212 -26.46 -14.85 -9.15
N LYS A 213 -25.12 -14.73 -9.09
CA LYS A 213 -24.27 -15.22 -8.00
C LYS A 213 -23.99 -14.16 -6.93
N GLY A 214 -24.47 -12.93 -7.14
CA GLY A 214 -24.34 -11.86 -6.18
C GLY A 214 -25.29 -12.00 -4.98
N PRO A 215 -25.16 -11.12 -3.96
CA PRO A 215 -24.15 -10.07 -3.87
C PRO A 215 -22.75 -10.63 -3.60
N PHE A 216 -21.74 -9.99 -4.21
CA PHE A 216 -20.34 -10.31 -3.98
C PHE A 216 -19.83 -9.54 -2.78
N ILE A 217 -19.21 -10.22 -1.80
CA ILE A 217 -18.81 -9.61 -0.54
C ILE A 217 -17.32 -9.85 -0.28
N ALA A 218 -16.56 -8.77 -0.11
CA ALA A 218 -15.20 -8.78 0.40
C ALA A 218 -15.16 -8.22 1.81
N SER A 219 -14.33 -8.80 2.68
CA SER A 219 -14.26 -8.44 4.10
C SER A 219 -12.86 -7.99 4.51
N PHE A 220 -12.82 -7.00 5.39
CA PHE A 220 -11.63 -6.30 5.86
C PHE A 220 -11.64 -6.23 7.38
N ARG A 221 -10.51 -6.49 8.04
CA ARG A 221 -10.39 -6.39 9.51
C ARG A 221 -8.97 -6.15 9.93
N LYS A 222 -8.78 -5.90 11.24
CA LYS A 222 -7.46 -5.88 11.91
C LYS A 222 -6.40 -5.09 11.13
N TYR A 223 -6.78 -3.91 10.63
CA TYR A 223 -5.82 -3.05 9.98
C TYR A 223 -4.82 -2.49 10.99
N LYS A 224 -3.63 -2.18 10.52
CA LYS A 224 -2.61 -1.43 11.26
C LYS A 224 -2.02 -0.38 10.33
N ILE A 225 -2.14 0.88 10.72
CA ILE A 225 -1.49 2.00 10.05
C ILE A 225 -0.33 2.42 10.94
N ASP A 226 0.89 2.03 10.60
CA ASP A 226 2.13 2.42 11.28
C ASP A 226 2.91 3.31 10.32
N ALA A 227 2.45 4.56 10.17
CA ALA A 227 2.83 5.44 9.06
C ALA A 227 2.97 6.91 9.49
N CYS A 228 3.71 7.69 8.72
CA CYS A 228 3.84 9.12 8.97
C CYS A 228 2.68 9.88 8.35
N VAL A 229 1.84 10.48 9.19
CA VAL A 229 0.77 11.38 8.78
C VAL A 229 1.38 12.64 8.17
N TRP A 230 0.91 13.00 6.99
CA TRP A 230 1.37 14.19 6.27
C TRP A 230 0.87 15.46 6.95
N LYS A 231 1.80 16.29 7.44
CA LYS A 231 1.53 17.58 8.08
C LYS A 231 2.07 18.78 7.29
N GLY A 232 2.13 18.66 5.95
CA GLY A 232 2.59 19.73 5.06
C GLY A 232 4.12 19.85 4.89
N ASN A 233 4.92 19.04 5.58
CA ASN A 233 6.38 19.05 5.45
C ASN A 233 6.97 17.63 5.45
N SER A 234 7.60 17.27 4.33
CA SER A 234 8.18 15.92 4.13
C SER A 234 9.34 15.60 5.06
N ARG A 235 10.02 16.60 5.63
CA ARG A 235 11.14 16.38 6.55
C ARG A 235 10.73 15.53 7.76
N PHE A 236 9.49 15.69 8.23
CA PHE A 236 8.97 14.94 9.38
C PHE A 236 8.82 13.44 9.13
N CYS A 237 8.66 13.03 7.87
CA CYS A 237 8.47 11.63 7.50
C CYS A 237 9.73 10.96 6.94
N ARG A 238 10.74 11.76 6.58
CA ARG A 238 11.97 11.29 5.92
C ARG A 238 13.10 10.97 6.89
N GLY A 239 13.11 11.57 8.08
CA GLY A 239 14.11 11.29 9.10
C GLY A 239 13.95 9.88 9.67
N ALA A 240 15.07 9.17 9.87
CA ALA A 240 15.09 7.93 10.64
C ALA A 240 14.95 8.25 12.13
N SER A 241 13.98 7.63 12.80
CA SER A 241 13.73 7.80 14.23
C SER A 241 13.14 6.52 14.83
N SER A 242 12.84 6.51 16.12
CA SER A 242 12.03 5.45 16.73
C SER A 242 10.61 5.41 16.15
N THR A 243 10.04 6.56 15.79
CA THR A 243 8.68 6.70 15.26
C THR A 243 8.60 6.44 13.75
N ASN A 244 9.64 6.77 12.99
CA ASN A 244 9.80 6.43 11.57
C ASN A 244 10.79 5.26 11.41
N TRP A 245 10.50 4.15 12.09
CA TRP A 245 11.44 3.03 12.18
C TRP A 245 11.78 2.44 10.82
N TRP A 246 10.88 2.52 9.83
CA TRP A 246 11.03 2.01 8.47
C TRP A 246 12.14 2.69 7.67
N ASN A 247 12.61 3.87 8.09
CA ASN A 247 13.74 4.55 7.47
C ASN A 247 15.09 4.16 8.09
N LYS A 248 15.13 3.27 9.10
CA LYS A 248 16.40 2.75 9.63
C LYS A 248 17.06 1.85 8.59
N ASP A 249 18.39 1.86 8.57
CA ASP A 249 19.21 1.13 7.58
C ASP A 249 18.84 -0.35 7.43
N ARG A 250 18.50 -1.03 8.54
CA ARG A 250 18.05 -2.43 8.53
C ARG A 250 16.78 -2.72 7.70
N PHE A 251 16.00 -1.69 7.35
CA PHE A 251 14.80 -1.78 6.50
C PHE A 251 15.02 -1.18 5.10
N SER A 252 16.26 -0.80 4.77
CA SER A 252 16.62 -0.27 3.45
C SER A 252 16.63 -1.36 2.36
N THR A 253 16.71 -2.63 2.75
CA THR A 253 16.68 -3.80 1.87
C THR A 253 16.02 -4.99 2.59
N LEU A 254 15.66 -6.03 1.84
CA LEU A 254 15.15 -7.28 2.42
C LEU A 254 16.24 -7.99 3.22
N THR A 255 15.86 -8.55 4.38
CA THR A 255 16.70 -9.49 5.12
C THR A 255 16.98 -10.75 4.30
N TRP A 256 17.99 -11.52 4.67
CA TRP A 256 18.33 -12.75 3.95
C TRP A 256 17.17 -13.78 3.93
N THR A 257 16.45 -13.92 5.04
CA THR A 257 15.26 -14.78 5.12
C THR A 257 14.14 -14.29 4.19
N GLN A 258 13.87 -12.97 4.20
CA GLN A 258 12.91 -12.36 3.28
C GLN A 258 13.30 -12.57 1.81
N ARG A 259 14.59 -12.47 1.46
CA ARG A 259 15.09 -12.74 0.10
C ARG A 259 14.85 -14.19 -0.34
N ARG A 260 14.93 -15.16 0.58
CA ARG A 260 14.62 -16.56 0.29
C ARG A 260 13.14 -16.75 -0.04
N PHE A 261 12.26 -16.21 0.79
CA PHE A 261 10.82 -16.26 0.52
C PHE A 261 10.45 -15.52 -0.77
N PHE A 262 11.02 -14.34 -1.00
CA PHE A 262 10.83 -13.60 -2.25
C PHE A 262 11.21 -14.46 -3.47
N LYS A 263 12.40 -15.08 -3.47
CA LYS A 263 12.82 -15.98 -4.55
C LYS A 263 11.88 -17.17 -4.74
N TRP A 264 11.35 -17.73 -3.65
CA TRP A 264 10.36 -18.80 -3.70
C TRP A 264 9.07 -18.34 -4.38
N VAL A 265 8.54 -17.16 -4.03
CA VAL A 265 7.37 -16.57 -4.72
C VAL A 265 7.66 -16.35 -6.21
N ARG A 266 8.80 -15.74 -6.55
CA ARG A 266 9.19 -15.51 -7.95
C ARG A 266 9.25 -16.80 -8.76
N LYS A 267 9.71 -17.89 -8.14
CA LYS A 267 9.91 -19.17 -8.82
C LYS A 267 8.62 -19.97 -9.00
N TYR A 268 7.74 -19.99 -7.99
CA TYR A 268 6.61 -20.93 -7.94
C TYR A 268 5.24 -20.28 -8.08
N HIS A 269 5.14 -18.96 -7.90
CA HIS A 269 3.84 -18.26 -7.80
C HIS A 269 3.66 -17.15 -8.82
N LEU A 270 4.74 -16.58 -9.35
CA LEU A 270 4.70 -15.52 -10.36
C LEU A 270 4.20 -16.04 -11.71
N ILE A 271 3.15 -15.42 -12.24
CA ILE A 271 2.54 -15.79 -13.52
C ILE A 271 2.61 -14.68 -14.56
N TYR A 272 2.83 -13.43 -14.14
CA TYR A 272 3.08 -12.30 -15.03
C TYR A 272 4.05 -11.33 -14.38
N ASP A 273 4.99 -10.83 -15.17
CA ASP A 273 5.99 -9.84 -14.78
C ASP A 273 6.18 -8.87 -15.94
N TYR A 274 5.80 -7.60 -15.75
CA TYR A 274 6.00 -6.56 -16.77
C TYR A 274 7.47 -6.45 -17.22
N CYS A 275 8.44 -6.77 -16.34
CA CYS A 275 9.86 -6.77 -16.68
C CYS A 275 10.29 -7.90 -17.62
N GLN A 276 9.41 -8.84 -17.93
CA GLN A 276 9.64 -9.92 -18.89
C GLN A 276 8.77 -9.78 -20.15
N ASP A 277 7.89 -8.77 -20.20
CA ASP A 277 6.94 -8.56 -21.28
C ASP A 277 7.55 -7.67 -22.39
N ASN A 278 8.52 -8.24 -23.12
CA ASN A 278 9.15 -7.56 -24.25
C ASN A 278 8.15 -7.14 -25.33
N LYS A 279 7.05 -7.89 -25.50
CA LYS A 279 6.03 -7.58 -26.50
C LYS A 279 5.30 -6.29 -26.15
N ARG A 280 4.85 -6.14 -24.90
CA ARG A 280 4.17 -4.94 -24.43
C ARG A 280 5.05 -3.70 -24.54
N PHE A 281 6.34 -3.84 -24.23
CA PHE A 281 7.30 -2.72 -24.24
C PHE A 281 8.11 -2.58 -25.52
N GLN A 282 7.78 -3.32 -26.59
CA GLN A 282 8.50 -3.26 -27.87
C GLN A 282 10.02 -3.41 -27.71
N ASN A 283 10.46 -4.34 -26.85
CA ASN A 283 11.86 -4.56 -26.44
C ASN A 283 12.54 -3.39 -25.71
N ASN A 284 11.79 -2.37 -25.27
CA ASN A 284 12.28 -1.24 -24.48
C ASN A 284 11.74 -1.31 -23.05
N LEU A 285 12.19 -2.33 -22.30
CA LEU A 285 11.73 -2.56 -20.93
C LEU A 285 12.04 -1.38 -19.99
N PRO A 286 11.19 -1.12 -18.97
CA PRO A 286 11.45 -0.09 -17.98
C PRO A 286 12.82 -0.25 -17.30
N LYS A 287 13.51 0.87 -17.04
CA LYS A 287 14.92 0.88 -16.61
C LYS A 287 15.15 0.10 -15.31
N GLU A 288 14.20 0.14 -14.39
CA GLU A 288 14.21 -0.60 -13.13
C GLU A 288 14.22 -2.13 -13.28
N CYS A 289 13.89 -2.65 -14.46
CA CYS A 289 13.89 -4.08 -14.73
C CYS A 289 15.29 -4.67 -14.81
N SER A 290 16.28 -3.88 -15.23
CA SER A 290 17.70 -4.29 -15.28
C SER A 290 18.50 -3.93 -14.02
N LEU A 291 17.87 -3.24 -13.06
CA LEU A 291 18.53 -2.79 -11.83
C LEU A 291 18.37 -3.78 -10.68
N PRO A 292 19.28 -3.77 -9.68
CA PRO A 292 19.19 -4.65 -8.52
C PRO A 292 17.85 -4.53 -7.80
N LYS A 293 17.27 -5.68 -7.43
CA LYS A 293 15.99 -5.77 -6.71
C LYS A 293 16.13 -5.63 -5.18
N TYR A 294 17.34 -5.78 -4.64
CA TYR A 294 17.66 -5.66 -3.21
C TYR A 294 19.15 -5.37 -2.98
#